data_AF-A0A9P6M0X4-F1
#
_entry.id   AF-A0A9P6M0X4-F1
#
_cell.length_a   1.000
_cell.length_b   1.000
_cell.length_c   1.000
_cell.angle_alpha   90.00
_cell.angle_beta   90.00
_cell.angle_gamma   90.00
#
_symmetry.space_group_name_H-M   'P 1'
#
loop_
_entity.id
_entity.type
_entity.pdbx_description
1 polymer ?
#
loop_
_entity_poly.entity_id
_entity_poly.type
_entity_poly.pdbx_seq_one_letter_code
_entity_poly.pdbx_strand_id
1 'polypeptide(L)'
;EVIKSADKAQKELDGEDSEVDTESSDDSEDEYSFDSVDGSWCEIEMRFPADTKKLLMINLVTAVSPMCIVHEIKGIERVFMSQDEKGVPQIATEGVNLKGMWEYADLIDVNSMYSNDIGAILRTFGVEAARMAIIQEISGVFGAYGIDVDRRHLTLIADYMTFESGFKPFNRMGIESSTSPFLKMSFERTCHFLTQATLHGDYDGLESPSARLVMGKVVEGGTGAFDVMQPLVPETMNA
;
A
#
# COMPACT_ATOMS: atom_id res chain seq x y z
N GLU A 1 -15.80 13.07 -21.41
CA GLU A 1 -16.19 14.08 -22.41
C GLU A 1 -17.25 15.00 -21.81
N VAL A 2 -17.08 16.29 -22.04
CA VAL A 2 -18.02 17.43 -21.99
C VAL A 2 -18.90 17.64 -20.75
N ILE A 3 -18.55 18.74 -20.06
CA ILE A 3 -19.31 19.49 -19.06
C ILE A 3 -20.62 20.05 -19.66
N LYS A 4 -21.74 19.84 -18.96
CA LYS A 4 -22.87 20.77 -18.83
C LYS A 4 -23.39 20.69 -17.40
N SER A 5 -22.97 21.59 -16.51
CA SER A 5 -23.77 22.75 -16.03
C SER A 5 -25.15 22.30 -15.50
N ALA A 6 -25.32 22.15 -14.19
CA ALA A 6 -25.67 23.26 -13.29
C ALA A 6 -26.87 24.06 -13.79
N ASP A 7 -28.07 23.51 -13.62
CA ASP A 7 -29.30 24.28 -13.43
C ASP A 7 -30.39 23.37 -12.83
N LYS A 8 -31.12 23.90 -11.85
CA LYS A 8 -32.15 23.26 -10.97
C LYS A 8 -31.66 22.68 -9.64
N ALA A 9 -31.16 23.56 -8.78
CA ALA A 9 -31.64 23.58 -7.40
C ALA A 9 -33.06 24.20 -7.36
N GLN A 10 -33.92 23.66 -6.50
CA GLN A 10 -35.22 24.22 -6.05
C GLN A 10 -36.38 24.25 -7.05
N LYS A 11 -37.07 23.11 -7.18
CA LYS A 11 -38.54 23.06 -7.26
C LYS A 11 -39.03 21.66 -6.94
N GLU A 12 -40.13 21.59 -6.18
CA GLU A 12 -41.00 20.42 -5.99
C GLU A 12 -40.54 19.37 -4.95
N LEU A 13 -40.66 19.75 -3.67
CA LEU A 13 -40.98 18.82 -2.59
C LEU A 13 -42.46 19.01 -2.27
N ASP A 14 -43.30 18.34 -3.04
CA ASP A 14 -44.67 17.95 -2.68
C ASP A 14 -45.19 17.05 -3.81
N GLY A 15 -45.31 15.75 -3.53
CA GLY A 15 -46.12 14.77 -4.26
C GLY A 15 -45.67 14.40 -5.68
N GLU A 16 -45.19 13.17 -5.84
CA GLU A 16 -45.93 12.10 -6.55
C GLU A 16 -44.99 10.91 -6.77
N ASP A 17 -45.55 9.73 -6.49
CA ASP A 17 -44.92 8.42 -6.67
C ASP A 17 -44.36 8.26 -8.08
N SER A 18 -43.03 8.23 -8.19
CA SER A 18 -42.36 7.92 -9.46
C SER A 18 -42.11 6.42 -9.53
N GLU A 19 -42.96 5.72 -10.28
CA GLU A 19 -42.66 4.41 -10.88
C GLU A 19 -41.29 4.48 -11.55
N VAL A 20 -40.37 3.63 -11.10
CA VAL A 20 -39.05 3.49 -11.71
C VAL A 20 -39.18 2.55 -12.91
N ASP A 21 -39.53 3.11 -14.06
CA ASP A 21 -39.44 2.43 -15.35
C ASP A 21 -37.97 2.08 -15.63
N THR A 22 -37.67 0.77 -15.68
CA THR A 22 -36.37 0.27 -16.13
C THR A 22 -36.57 -0.48 -17.45
N GLU A 23 -36.39 0.22 -18.57
CA GLU A 23 -36.18 -0.42 -19.87
C GLU A 23 -34.79 -1.08 -19.89
N SER A 24 -34.73 -2.40 -19.87
CA SER A 24 -33.63 -3.13 -20.51
C SER A 24 -34.06 -4.51 -21.00
N SER A 25 -33.74 -4.75 -22.27
CA SER A 25 -33.96 -5.95 -23.06
C SER A 25 -33.32 -7.21 -22.47
N ASP A 26 -34.15 -8.12 -21.97
CA ASP A 26 -34.04 -9.58 -22.10
C ASP A 26 -35.45 -10.16 -21.88
N ASP A 27 -35.79 -11.23 -22.59
CA ASP A 27 -37.16 -11.80 -22.74
C ASP A 27 -37.65 -12.56 -21.47
N SER A 28 -37.37 -12.00 -20.30
CA SER A 28 -37.77 -12.48 -18.97
C SER A 28 -38.26 -11.29 -18.14
N GLU A 29 -39.58 -11.06 -18.16
CA GLU A 29 -40.29 -10.13 -17.28
C GLU A 29 -40.21 -10.66 -15.84
N ASP A 30 -39.10 -10.38 -15.16
CA ASP A 30 -38.97 -10.63 -13.72
C ASP A 30 -39.67 -9.48 -12.96
N GLU A 31 -40.73 -9.81 -12.23
CA GLU A 31 -41.55 -8.85 -11.49
C GLU A 31 -41.09 -8.80 -10.03
N TYR A 32 -40.90 -7.60 -9.48
CA TYR A 32 -40.51 -7.41 -8.08
C TYR A 32 -41.49 -6.50 -7.35
N SER A 33 -41.76 -6.83 -6.09
CA SER A 33 -42.62 -6.07 -5.19
C SER A 33 -41.89 -5.84 -3.87
N PHE A 34 -41.94 -4.61 -3.35
CA PHE A 34 -41.23 -4.21 -2.14
C PHE A 34 -42.15 -3.40 -1.22
N ASP A 35 -42.01 -3.62 0.09
CA ASP A 35 -42.71 -2.86 1.11
C ASP A 35 -42.18 -1.42 1.20
N SER A 36 -42.80 -0.48 0.50
CA SER A 36 -42.41 0.93 0.50
C SER A 36 -42.74 1.67 1.82
N VAL A 37 -43.53 1.07 2.71
CA VAL A 37 -44.00 1.72 3.95
C VAL A 37 -43.11 1.36 5.13
N ASP A 38 -42.94 0.05 5.41
CA ASP A 38 -42.18 -0.43 6.56
C ASP A 38 -40.83 -1.07 6.18
N GLY A 39 -40.57 -1.31 4.88
CA GLY A 39 -39.32 -1.90 4.39
C GLY A 39 -39.07 -3.34 4.86
N SER A 40 -40.13 -4.06 5.25
CA SER A 40 -40.01 -5.31 6.01
C SER A 40 -39.87 -6.56 5.13
N TRP A 41 -40.28 -6.51 3.86
CA TRP A 41 -40.22 -7.64 2.94
C TRP A 41 -39.97 -7.19 1.49
N CYS A 42 -39.45 -8.13 0.71
CA CYS A 42 -39.23 -8.02 -0.73
C CYS A 42 -39.64 -9.35 -1.38
N GLU A 43 -40.45 -9.30 -2.44
CA GLU A 43 -40.91 -10.44 -3.21
C GLU A 43 -40.42 -10.31 -4.65
N ILE A 44 -39.79 -11.36 -5.17
CA ILE A 44 -39.23 -11.40 -6.54
C ILE A 44 -39.78 -12.66 -7.22
N GLU A 45 -40.51 -12.49 -8.32
CA GLU A 45 -41.01 -13.57 -9.16
C GLU A 45 -40.08 -13.76 -10.37
N MET A 46 -39.39 -14.90 -10.43
CA MET A 46 -38.51 -15.26 -11.54
C MET A 46 -39.15 -16.35 -12.41
N ARG A 47 -39.16 -16.17 -13.73
CA ARG A 47 -39.72 -17.14 -14.67
C ARG A 47 -38.61 -17.87 -15.43
N PHE A 48 -38.60 -19.20 -15.35
CA PHE A 48 -37.62 -20.05 -16.02
C PHE A 48 -38.23 -20.87 -17.17
N PRO A 49 -37.50 -21.13 -18.28
CA PRO A 49 -37.96 -22.01 -19.34
C PRO A 49 -38.27 -23.43 -18.85
N ALA A 50 -39.27 -24.09 -19.46
CA ALA A 50 -39.74 -25.41 -19.07
C ALA A 50 -38.69 -26.54 -19.21
N ASP A 51 -37.64 -26.33 -20.00
CA ASP A 51 -36.51 -27.28 -20.17
C ASP A 51 -35.46 -27.17 -19.04
N THR A 52 -35.62 -26.21 -18.12
CA THR A 52 -34.67 -26.06 -17.00
C THR A 52 -34.79 -27.23 -16.02
N LYS A 53 -33.64 -27.81 -15.67
CA LYS A 53 -33.56 -28.85 -14.65
C LYS A 53 -33.88 -28.27 -13.28
N LYS A 54 -34.30 -29.12 -12.34
CA LYS A 54 -34.59 -28.72 -10.95
C LYS A 54 -33.38 -28.00 -10.34
N LEU A 55 -33.57 -26.73 -9.98
CA LEU A 55 -32.57 -25.90 -9.31
C LEU A 55 -32.89 -25.78 -7.81
N LEU A 56 -31.86 -25.80 -6.97
CA LEU A 56 -31.97 -25.54 -5.54
C LEU A 56 -31.86 -24.03 -5.29
N MET A 57 -32.96 -23.30 -5.53
CA MET A 57 -32.99 -21.83 -5.45
C MET A 57 -32.54 -21.29 -4.09
N ILE A 58 -32.88 -21.95 -2.99
CA ILE A 58 -32.45 -21.51 -1.66
C ILE A 58 -30.92 -21.48 -1.52
N ASN A 59 -30.20 -22.43 -2.11
CA ASN A 59 -28.74 -22.45 -2.06
C ASN A 59 -28.14 -21.33 -2.91
N LEU A 60 -28.75 -21.03 -4.07
CA LEU A 60 -28.31 -19.94 -4.93
C LEU A 60 -28.54 -18.58 -4.25
N VAL A 61 -29.74 -18.34 -3.70
CA VAL A 61 -30.05 -17.11 -2.98
C VAL A 61 -29.17 -16.96 -1.75
N THR A 62 -28.96 -18.03 -0.98
CA THR A 62 -28.05 -18.00 0.19
C THR A 62 -26.59 -17.72 -0.22
N ALA A 63 -26.16 -18.16 -1.42
CA ALA A 63 -24.83 -17.88 -1.93
C ALA A 63 -24.68 -16.45 -2.47
N VAL A 64 -25.73 -15.90 -3.08
CA VAL A 64 -25.73 -14.55 -3.67
C VAL A 64 -26.00 -13.46 -2.63
N SER A 65 -26.80 -13.74 -1.60
CA SER A 65 -27.13 -12.79 -0.52
C SER A 65 -25.91 -12.10 0.10
N PRO A 66 -24.83 -12.79 0.52
CA PRO A 66 -23.65 -12.12 1.09
C PRO A 66 -22.80 -11.35 0.06
N MET A 67 -23.01 -11.58 -1.25
CA MET A 67 -22.33 -10.84 -2.32
C MET A 67 -23.05 -9.54 -2.68
N CYS A 68 -24.31 -9.38 -2.24
CA CYS A 68 -25.10 -8.19 -2.50
C CYS A 68 -24.67 -7.06 -1.54
N ILE A 69 -23.88 -6.13 -2.07
CA ILE A 69 -23.41 -4.96 -1.33
C ILE A 69 -24.47 -3.85 -1.46
N VAL A 70 -25.08 -3.46 -0.33
CA VAL A 70 -26.08 -2.37 -0.28
C VAL A 70 -25.39 -1.00 -0.32
N HIS A 71 -24.34 -0.82 0.48
CA HIS A 71 -23.52 0.40 0.51
C HIS A 71 -22.12 0.07 1.03
N GLU A 72 -21.08 0.46 0.29
CA GLU A 72 -19.68 0.25 0.68
C GLU A 72 -18.81 1.36 0.11
N ILE A 73 -17.84 1.81 0.90
CA ILE A 73 -16.70 2.56 0.39
C ILE A 73 -15.65 1.54 -0.06
N LYS A 74 -15.39 1.48 -1.36
CA LYS A 74 -14.49 0.48 -1.96
C LYS A 74 -13.19 0.33 -1.16
N GLY A 75 -12.88 -0.89 -0.76
CA GLY A 75 -11.62 -1.22 -0.09
C GLY A 75 -11.61 -0.92 1.42
N ILE A 76 -12.77 -0.65 2.02
CA ILE A 76 -12.99 -0.62 3.46
C ILE A 76 -14.10 -1.60 3.78
N GLU A 77 -13.77 -2.63 4.57
CA GLU A 77 -14.72 -3.69 4.93
C GLU A 77 -15.50 -3.32 6.19
N ARG A 78 -14.80 -2.85 7.23
CA ARG A 78 -15.40 -2.54 8.53
C ARG A 78 -14.77 -1.31 9.15
N VAL A 79 -15.56 -0.63 9.96
CA VAL A 79 -15.16 0.57 10.67
C VAL A 79 -15.54 0.43 12.14
N PHE A 80 -14.60 0.69 13.04
CA PHE A 80 -14.81 0.64 14.47
C PHE A 80 -14.30 1.91 15.15
N MET A 81 -15.00 2.31 16.21
CA MET A 81 -14.57 3.44 17.05
C MET A 81 -13.59 2.92 18.09
N SER A 82 -12.42 3.54 18.13
CA SER A 82 -11.39 3.32 19.13
C SER A 82 -11.12 4.62 19.90
N GLN A 83 -10.47 4.51 21.05
CA GLN A 83 -9.95 5.66 21.77
C GLN A 83 -8.44 5.50 21.89
N ASP A 84 -7.72 6.57 21.58
CA ASP A 84 -6.27 6.62 21.75
C ASP A 84 -5.91 6.63 23.24
N GLU A 85 -4.64 6.38 23.57
CA GLU A 85 -4.11 6.46 24.95
C GLU A 85 -4.35 7.84 25.60
N LYS A 86 -4.53 8.87 24.76
CA LYS A 86 -4.81 10.26 25.16
C LYS A 86 -6.31 10.57 25.27
N GLY A 87 -7.19 9.59 25.08
CA GLY A 87 -8.64 9.76 25.14
C GLY A 87 -9.25 10.49 23.95
N VAL A 88 -8.50 10.66 22.86
CA VAL A 88 -9.02 11.24 21.62
C VAL A 88 -9.81 10.15 20.87
N PRO A 89 -11.06 10.40 20.46
CA PRO A 89 -11.82 9.44 19.66
C PRO A 89 -11.14 9.26 18.30
N GLN A 90 -10.86 8.01 17.95
CA GLN A 90 -10.29 7.63 16.67
C GLN A 90 -11.19 6.64 15.97
N ILE A 91 -11.19 6.70 14.64
CA ILE A 91 -11.88 5.72 13.81
C ILE A 91 -10.80 4.83 13.22
N ALA A 92 -10.96 3.53 13.40
CA ALA A 92 -10.07 2.54 12.81
C ALA A 92 -10.85 1.73 11.78
N THR A 93 -10.24 1.51 10.63
CA THR A 93 -10.85 0.86 9.47
C THR A 93 -10.11 -0.43 9.15
N GLU A 94 -10.86 -1.50 8.88
CA GLU A 94 -10.35 -2.68 8.21
C GLU A 94 -10.36 -2.42 6.71
N GLY A 95 -9.18 -2.26 6.12
CA GLY A 95 -9.01 -1.85 4.72
C GLY A 95 -8.46 -0.43 4.59
N VAL A 96 -8.02 -0.10 3.37
CA VAL A 96 -7.29 1.14 3.09
C VAL A 96 -7.83 1.79 1.82
N ASN A 97 -8.52 2.92 2.00
CA ASN A 97 -8.88 3.81 0.91
C ASN A 97 -8.74 5.28 1.31
N LEU A 98 -7.50 5.77 1.35
CA LEU A 98 -7.16 7.13 1.77
C LEU A 98 -7.86 8.21 0.94
N LYS A 99 -8.05 7.98 -0.38
CA LYS A 99 -8.70 8.94 -1.27
C LYS A 99 -10.21 8.99 -1.06
N GLY A 100 -10.85 7.84 -0.85
CA GLY A 100 -12.28 7.76 -0.55
C GLY A 100 -12.64 8.44 0.77
N MET A 101 -11.70 8.49 1.73
CA MET A 101 -11.88 9.22 2.98
C MET A 101 -11.92 10.74 2.80
N TRP A 102 -11.36 11.30 1.73
CA TRP A 102 -11.35 12.75 1.50
C TRP A 102 -12.74 13.34 1.25
N GLU A 103 -13.68 12.55 0.74
CA GLU A 103 -15.07 12.98 0.55
C GLU A 103 -15.79 13.25 1.88
N TYR A 104 -15.27 12.70 2.98
CA TYR A 104 -15.83 12.83 4.33
C TYR A 104 -15.07 13.87 5.18
N ALA A 105 -14.36 14.80 4.55
CA ALA A 105 -13.57 15.83 5.23
C ALA A 105 -14.38 16.71 6.22
N ASP A 106 -15.70 16.78 6.04
CA ASP A 106 -16.60 17.49 6.97
C ASP A 106 -16.80 16.75 8.30
N LEU A 107 -16.51 15.44 8.34
CA LEU A 107 -16.69 14.56 9.49
C LEU A 107 -15.36 14.12 10.13
N ILE A 108 -14.30 14.00 9.33
CA ILE A 108 -12.99 13.50 9.77
C ILE A 108 -11.87 14.48 9.45
N ASP A 109 -10.88 14.58 10.35
CA ASP A 109 -9.67 15.36 10.07
C ASP A 109 -8.72 14.59 9.14
N VAL A 110 -8.85 14.91 7.85
CA VAL A 110 -8.07 14.34 6.74
C VAL A 110 -6.55 14.49 6.94
N ASN A 111 -6.09 15.54 7.63
CA ASN A 111 -4.65 15.78 7.82
C ASN A 111 -4.01 14.88 8.88
N SER A 112 -4.84 14.29 9.75
CA SER A 112 -4.41 13.41 10.84
C SER A 112 -4.50 11.92 10.49
N MET A 113 -4.92 11.59 9.27
CA MET A 113 -5.10 10.21 8.83
C MET A 113 -3.78 9.45 8.79
N TYR A 114 -3.84 8.20 9.27
CA TYR A 114 -2.72 7.28 9.32
C TYR A 114 -3.13 5.93 8.71
N SER A 115 -2.16 5.19 8.17
CA SER A 115 -2.36 3.85 7.62
C SER A 115 -1.11 3.00 7.88
N ASN A 116 -1.31 1.72 8.16
CA ASN A 116 -0.22 0.74 8.26
C ASN A 116 0.25 0.23 6.89
N ASP A 117 -0.52 0.43 5.81
CA ASP A 117 -0.07 0.16 4.45
C ASP A 117 0.86 1.27 3.92
N ILE A 118 2.18 1.02 4.02
CA ILE A 118 3.24 1.90 3.52
C ILE A 118 3.11 2.16 2.01
N GLY A 119 2.67 1.16 1.23
CA GLY A 119 2.51 1.28 -0.20
C GLY A 119 1.36 2.22 -0.58
N ALA A 120 0.25 2.17 0.15
CA ALA A 120 -0.86 3.10 -0.03
C ALA A 120 -0.46 4.54 0.34
N ILE A 121 0.31 4.72 1.42
CA ILE A 121 0.86 6.02 1.81
C ILE A 121 1.80 6.55 0.73
N LEU A 122 2.74 5.74 0.24
CA LEU A 122 3.68 6.12 -0.81
C LEU A 122 2.95 6.62 -2.07
N ARG A 123 1.89 5.91 -2.50
CA ARG A 123 1.10 6.28 -3.68
C ARG A 123 0.24 7.55 -3.50
N THR A 124 -0.08 7.91 -2.26
CA THR A 124 -1.05 8.98 -1.96
C THR A 124 -0.38 10.25 -1.45
N PHE A 125 0.53 10.11 -0.48
CA PHE A 125 1.21 11.21 0.22
C PHE A 125 2.68 11.36 -0.17
N GLY A 126 3.27 10.36 -0.83
CA GLY A 126 4.65 10.41 -1.33
C GLY A 126 5.68 9.77 -0.40
N VAL A 127 6.96 9.91 -0.78
CA VAL A 127 8.06 9.11 -0.21
C VAL A 127 8.41 9.47 1.24
N GLU A 128 8.35 10.75 1.62
CA GLU A 128 8.70 11.15 3.00
C GLU A 128 7.62 10.72 4.01
N ALA A 129 6.35 10.73 3.59
CA ALA A 129 5.26 10.16 4.39
C ALA A 129 5.43 8.65 4.57
N ALA A 130 5.80 7.94 3.51
CA ALA A 130 6.10 6.51 3.57
C ALA A 130 7.31 6.23 4.48
N ARG A 131 8.35 7.07 4.43
CA ARG A 131 9.52 6.98 5.31
C ARG A 131 9.14 7.09 6.78
N MET A 132 8.30 8.07 7.13
CA MET A 132 7.81 8.23 8.50
C MET A 132 6.94 7.05 8.93
N ALA A 133 6.06 6.56 8.05
CA ALA A 133 5.23 5.39 8.31
C ALA A 133 6.08 4.14 8.61
N ILE A 134 7.16 3.88 7.85
CA ILE A 134 8.09 2.77 8.12
C ILE A 134 8.66 2.87 9.54
N ILE A 135 9.13 4.05 9.95
CA ILE A 135 9.70 4.26 11.29
C ILE A 135 8.64 3.99 12.36
N GLN A 136 7.43 4.49 12.18
CA GLN A 136 6.34 4.35 13.15
C GLN A 136 5.85 2.89 13.26
N GLU A 137 5.69 2.18 12.15
CA GLU A 137 5.30 0.77 12.13
C GLU A 137 6.36 -0.12 12.79
N ILE A 138 7.64 0.04 12.43
CA ILE A 138 8.71 -0.76 13.05
C ILE A 138 8.81 -0.45 14.55
N SER A 139 8.69 0.83 14.94
CA SER A 139 8.69 1.22 16.34
C SER A 139 7.49 0.63 17.10
N GLY A 140 6.31 0.56 16.48
CA GLY A 140 5.11 -0.03 17.07
C GLY A 140 5.27 -1.52 17.34
N VAL A 141 5.90 -2.26 16.42
CA VAL A 141 6.21 -3.69 16.60
C VAL A 141 7.13 -3.92 17.79
N PHE A 142 8.25 -3.19 17.89
CA PHE A 142 9.17 -3.34 19.03
C PHE A 142 8.55 -2.86 20.36
N GLY A 143 7.76 -1.78 20.31
CA GLY A 143 7.05 -1.23 21.46
C GLY A 143 6.08 -2.23 22.09
N ALA A 144 5.38 -3.03 21.29
CA ALA A 144 4.49 -4.09 21.78
C ALA A 144 5.20 -5.16 22.63
N TYR A 145 6.50 -5.37 22.42
CA TYR A 145 7.33 -6.31 23.19
C TYR A 145 8.17 -5.62 24.27
N GLY A 146 8.03 -4.31 24.47
CA GLY A 146 8.83 -3.54 25.43
C GLY A 146 10.31 -3.45 25.06
N ILE A 147 10.65 -3.62 23.78
CA ILE A 147 12.02 -3.52 23.27
C ILE A 147 12.26 -2.07 22.85
N ASP A 148 13.16 -1.39 23.53
CA ASP A 148 13.55 -0.02 23.16
C ASP A 148 14.66 -0.04 22.12
N VAL A 149 14.42 0.59 20.97
CA VAL A 149 15.36 0.70 19.84
C VAL A 149 15.58 2.16 19.53
N ASP A 150 16.84 2.59 19.52
CA ASP A 150 17.17 3.98 19.20
C ASP A 150 16.66 4.34 17.78
N ARG A 151 15.95 5.47 17.70
CA ARG A 151 15.37 6.01 16.46
C ARG A 151 16.40 6.17 15.34
N ARG A 152 17.68 6.37 15.64
CA ARG A 152 18.76 6.47 14.66
C ARG A 152 18.89 5.20 13.81
N HIS A 153 18.71 4.02 14.41
CA HIS A 153 18.70 2.76 13.67
C HIS A 153 17.52 2.67 12.71
N LEU A 154 16.33 3.00 13.20
CA LEU A 154 15.10 2.97 12.41
C LEU A 154 15.13 3.98 11.25
N THR A 155 15.68 5.17 11.51
CA THR A 155 15.80 6.23 10.50
C THR A 155 16.72 5.80 9.37
N LEU A 156 17.89 5.23 9.69
CA LEU A 156 18.83 4.73 8.67
C LEU A 156 18.20 3.63 7.80
N ILE A 157 17.44 2.72 8.41
CA ILE A 157 16.74 1.65 7.69
C ILE A 157 15.69 2.28 6.76
N ALA A 158 14.85 3.19 7.25
CA ALA A 158 13.82 3.84 6.46
C ALA A 158 14.40 4.67 5.31
N ASP A 159 15.50 5.39 5.54
CA ASP A 159 16.24 6.12 4.50
C ASP A 159 16.72 5.18 3.40
N TYR A 160 17.33 4.06 3.79
CA TYR A 160 17.80 3.06 2.82
C TYR A 160 16.65 2.37 2.06
N MET A 161 15.48 2.21 2.67
CA MET A 161 14.32 1.67 1.97
C MET A 161 13.68 2.67 1.00
N THR A 162 13.95 3.97 1.13
CA THR A 162 13.23 5.03 0.40
C THR A 162 14.10 5.91 -0.50
N PHE A 163 15.42 5.75 -0.51
CA PHE A 163 16.33 6.64 -1.27
C PHE A 163 16.10 6.64 -2.80
N GLU A 164 15.58 5.56 -3.38
CA GLU A 164 15.28 5.45 -4.82
C GLU A 164 13.88 6.02 -5.15
N SER A 165 13.31 6.89 -4.33
CA SER A 165 11.95 7.46 -4.45
C SER A 165 10.81 6.44 -4.43
N GLY A 166 11.08 5.24 -3.93
CA GLY A 166 10.15 4.11 -3.87
C GLY A 166 10.16 3.40 -2.51
N PHE A 167 9.62 2.18 -2.48
CA PHE A 167 9.68 1.30 -1.31
C PHE A 167 10.51 0.07 -1.66
N LYS A 168 11.78 0.08 -1.25
CA LYS A 168 12.78 -0.95 -1.53
C LYS A 168 12.86 -1.96 -0.38
N PRO A 169 12.46 -3.22 -0.57
CA PRO A 169 12.57 -4.24 0.46
C PRO A 169 14.00 -4.80 0.59
N PHE A 170 14.36 -5.34 1.75
CA PHE A 170 15.60 -6.10 1.96
C PHE A 170 15.45 -7.56 1.48
N ASN A 171 15.26 -7.74 0.17
CA ASN A 171 15.19 -9.06 -0.44
C ASN A 171 15.94 -9.08 -1.79
N ARG A 172 15.84 -10.20 -2.52
CA ARG A 172 16.50 -10.38 -3.82
C ARG A 172 16.13 -9.33 -4.88
N MET A 173 14.91 -8.79 -4.84
CA MET A 173 14.49 -7.75 -5.77
C MET A 173 15.11 -6.40 -5.36
N GLY A 174 15.25 -6.15 -4.06
CA GLY A 174 15.94 -4.96 -3.56
C GLY A 174 17.44 -4.96 -3.83
N ILE A 175 18.13 -6.09 -3.67
CA ILE A 175 19.58 -6.15 -3.91
C ILE A 175 19.94 -6.06 -5.40
N GLU A 176 18.98 -6.33 -6.29
CA GLU A 176 19.19 -6.29 -7.74
C GLU A 176 19.60 -4.90 -8.24
N SER A 177 19.12 -3.82 -7.60
CA SER A 177 19.52 -2.45 -7.93
C SER A 177 20.91 -2.07 -7.40
N SER A 178 21.60 -2.98 -6.69
CA SER A 178 22.99 -2.75 -6.27
C SER A 178 23.95 -2.76 -7.47
N THR A 179 24.94 -1.87 -7.42
CA THR A 179 25.93 -1.68 -8.47
C THR A 179 26.96 -2.81 -8.53
N SER A 180 27.32 -3.45 -7.41
CA SER A 180 28.39 -4.45 -7.33
C SER A 180 27.90 -5.86 -7.72
N PRO A 181 28.39 -6.46 -8.83
CA PRO A 181 28.10 -7.85 -9.17
C PRO A 181 28.55 -8.85 -8.10
N PHE A 182 29.71 -8.64 -7.45
CA PHE A 182 30.17 -9.53 -6.39
C PHE A 182 29.28 -9.47 -5.16
N LEU A 183 28.75 -8.29 -4.80
CA LEU A 183 27.75 -8.18 -3.74
C LEU A 183 26.52 -9.04 -4.07
N LYS A 184 25.96 -8.88 -5.27
CA LYS A 184 24.78 -9.62 -5.74
C LYS A 184 25.03 -11.14 -5.73
N MET A 185 26.17 -11.58 -6.26
CA MET A 185 26.58 -12.99 -6.31
C MET A 185 26.81 -13.62 -4.94
N SER A 186 27.28 -12.85 -3.96
CA SER A 186 27.56 -13.31 -2.59
C SER A 186 26.31 -13.45 -1.72
N PHE A 187 25.19 -12.84 -2.12
CA PHE A 187 23.93 -12.91 -1.40
C PHE A 187 23.15 -14.19 -1.76
N GLU A 188 22.68 -14.31 -3.00
CA GLU A 188 22.01 -15.52 -3.50
C GLU A 188 22.09 -15.63 -5.03
N ARG A 189 21.73 -16.79 -5.59
CA ARG A 189 21.67 -17.05 -7.05
C ARG A 189 22.96 -16.66 -7.81
N THR A 190 24.11 -17.08 -7.28
CA THR A 190 25.45 -16.74 -7.80
C THR A 190 25.59 -16.91 -9.32
N CYS A 191 25.25 -18.09 -9.87
CA CYS A 191 25.39 -18.33 -11.31
C CYS A 191 24.48 -17.43 -12.16
N HIS A 192 23.29 -17.09 -11.65
CA HIS A 192 22.37 -16.20 -12.36
C HIS A 192 22.94 -14.80 -12.48
N PHE A 193 23.39 -14.21 -11.37
CA PHE A 193 24.00 -12.87 -11.39
C PHE A 193 25.32 -12.85 -12.15
N LEU A 194 26.11 -13.94 -12.12
CA LEU A 194 27.31 -14.07 -12.93
C LEU A 194 26.96 -14.04 -14.43
N THR A 195 25.99 -14.86 -14.86
CA THR A 195 25.55 -14.88 -16.26
C THR A 195 25.03 -13.51 -16.69
N GLN A 196 24.18 -12.87 -15.87
CA GLN A 196 23.67 -11.52 -16.16
C GLN A 196 24.82 -10.51 -16.31
N ALA A 197 25.77 -10.49 -15.38
CA ALA A 197 26.93 -9.60 -15.45
C ALA A 197 27.77 -9.85 -16.70
N THR A 198 28.02 -11.12 -17.06
CA THR A 198 28.79 -11.46 -18.28
C THR A 198 28.06 -11.10 -19.57
N LEU A 199 26.73 -11.20 -19.60
CA LEU A 199 25.91 -10.85 -20.77
C LEU A 199 25.84 -9.33 -20.97
N HIS A 200 25.72 -8.57 -19.88
CA HIS A 200 25.68 -7.10 -19.91
C HIS A 200 27.06 -6.46 -20.02
N GLY A 201 28.14 -7.20 -19.77
CA GLY A 201 29.50 -6.67 -19.71
C GLY A 201 29.73 -5.80 -18.48
N ASP A 202 29.06 -6.11 -17.37
CA ASP A 202 29.19 -5.38 -16.10
C ASP A 202 30.62 -5.50 -15.55
N TYR A 203 31.10 -4.44 -14.90
CA TYR A 203 32.35 -4.42 -14.15
C TYR A 203 32.07 -4.12 -12.67
N ASP A 204 32.88 -4.69 -11.77
CA ASP A 204 32.79 -4.39 -10.33
C ASP A 204 33.86 -3.36 -9.96
N GLY A 205 33.45 -2.23 -9.39
CA GLY A 205 34.35 -1.19 -8.90
C GLY A 205 35.17 -1.57 -7.66
N LEU A 206 34.88 -2.73 -7.05
CA LEU A 206 35.47 -3.19 -5.80
C LEU A 206 35.31 -2.17 -4.67
N GLU A 207 34.19 -1.46 -4.62
CA GLU A 207 33.87 -0.50 -3.56
C GLU A 207 33.12 -1.19 -2.42
N SER A 208 32.26 -2.16 -2.73
CA SER A 208 31.49 -2.88 -1.72
C SER A 208 32.42 -3.73 -0.82
N PRO A 209 32.14 -3.82 0.50
CA PRO A 209 32.90 -4.69 1.39
C PRO A 209 32.96 -6.14 0.89
N SER A 210 31.85 -6.69 0.38
CA SER A 210 31.81 -8.05 -0.17
C SER A 210 32.72 -8.23 -1.37
N ALA A 211 32.73 -7.28 -2.33
CA ALA A 211 33.61 -7.35 -3.51
C ALA A 211 35.09 -7.31 -3.12
N ARG A 212 35.45 -6.45 -2.16
CA ARG A 212 36.83 -6.33 -1.66
C ARG A 212 37.30 -7.60 -0.98
N LEU A 213 36.45 -8.21 -0.16
CA LEU A 213 36.76 -9.47 0.52
C LEU A 213 37.00 -10.61 -0.49
N VAL A 214 36.16 -10.71 -1.53
CA VAL A 214 36.33 -11.71 -2.61
C VAL A 214 37.68 -11.54 -3.31
N MET A 215 38.14 -10.30 -3.52
CA MET A 215 39.41 -9.99 -4.19
C MET A 215 40.61 -9.88 -3.25
N GLY A 216 40.44 -10.10 -1.94
CA GLY A 216 41.50 -9.97 -0.95
C GLY A 216 42.01 -8.53 -0.73
N LYS A 217 41.20 -7.51 -1.02
CA LYS A 217 41.52 -6.09 -0.76
C LYS A 217 41.01 -5.65 0.62
N VAL A 218 41.67 -4.64 1.20
CA VAL A 218 41.23 -4.01 2.45
C VAL A 218 39.92 -3.25 2.22
N VAL A 219 38.94 -3.43 3.11
CA VAL A 219 37.63 -2.75 3.05
C VAL A 219 37.79 -1.25 3.32
N GLU A 220 37.14 -0.41 2.51
CA GLU A 220 37.09 1.05 2.65
C GLU A 220 36.11 1.49 3.75
N GLY A 221 36.33 1.00 4.97
CA GLY A 221 35.54 1.32 6.13
C GLY A 221 36.40 1.31 7.39
N GLY A 222 36.04 2.14 8.37
CA GLY A 222 36.81 2.27 9.61
C GLY A 222 38.26 2.69 9.35
N THR A 223 39.22 1.82 9.67
CA THR A 223 40.66 2.10 9.48
C THR A 223 41.11 2.04 8.01
N GLY A 224 40.35 1.42 7.12
CA GLY A 224 40.65 1.38 5.69
C GLY A 224 40.04 2.53 4.89
N ALA A 225 39.39 3.49 5.55
CA ALA A 225 38.75 4.64 4.90
C ALA A 225 39.73 5.77 4.53
N PHE A 226 41.00 5.64 4.90
CA PHE A 226 42.04 6.61 4.59
C PHE A 226 43.38 5.91 4.37
N ASP A 227 44.26 6.56 3.61
CA ASP A 227 45.63 6.12 3.42
C ASP A 227 46.57 6.81 4.39
N VAL A 228 47.64 6.11 4.77
CA VAL A 228 48.72 6.65 5.59
C VAL A 228 49.95 6.84 4.72
N MET A 229 50.41 8.08 4.60
CA MET A 229 51.63 8.41 3.88
C MET A 229 52.71 8.85 4.87
N GLN A 230 53.93 8.34 4.68
CA GLN A 230 55.09 8.80 5.44
C GLN A 230 55.77 9.96 4.71
N PRO A 231 55.94 11.14 5.34
CA PRO A 231 56.70 12.23 4.75
C PRO A 231 58.19 11.85 4.65
N LEU A 232 58.80 12.09 3.48
CA LEU A 232 60.16 11.61 3.15
C LEU A 232 61.31 12.61 3.46
N VAL A 233 61.07 13.74 4.11
CA VAL A 233 62.14 14.68 4.55
C VAL A 233 61.81 15.28 5.93
N PRO A 234 62.78 15.39 6.86
CA PRO A 234 62.57 16.09 8.14
C PRO A 234 62.41 17.59 7.93
N GLU A 235 61.67 18.25 8.82
CA GLU A 235 61.59 19.72 8.96
C GLU A 235 62.93 20.35 9.41
N THR A 236 64.04 20.06 8.73
CA THR A 236 65.33 20.73 8.90
C THR A 236 65.78 21.34 7.59
N MET A 237 65.00 22.31 7.11
CA MET A 237 65.48 23.38 6.24
C MET A 237 64.91 24.69 6.78
N ASN A 238 65.43 25.13 7.93
CA ASN A 238 65.55 26.53 8.29
C ASN A 238 66.86 26.65 9.09
N ALA A 239 67.90 27.03 8.36
CA ALA A 239 69.16 27.52 8.89
C ALA A 239 68.98 28.94 9.46
#